data_AF-A0A7K0M636-F1
#
_entry.id   AF-A0A7K0M636-F1
#
_cell.length_a   1.000
_cell.length_b   1.000
_cell.length_c   1.000
_cell.angle_alpha   90.00
_cell.angle_beta   90.00
_cell.angle_gamma   90.00
#
_symmetry.space_group_name_H-M   'P 1'
#
loop_
_entity.id
_entity.type
_entity.pdbx_description
1 polymer ?
#
loop_
_entity_poly.entity_id
_entity_poly.type
_entity_poly.pdbx_seq_one_letter_code
_entity_poly.pdbx_strand_id
1 'polypeptide(L)'
;MIDLATYVPMGDKKNSGFFEEYLPKVFDRRAESGLPEIVDRMAAVVVQVEHGDAVNYIAELALMGPYRLVDARLTDTHKVYLLQSQPDFPRMVLLEPLAAAFEDEVTRWNMLYPLASAKPNARYIGEIYKATSVKAVRDALEPQGVRFVYDGETANPFYCSEHLSFTFLSDFTYNRVGYVDVPLDTLEGLNLGDKLQISAESQSLIESAASRQAEHGIADKVLGIDHLATRILAGEREDAILEYLTMVPYYFWGAYNITEMNSSTNVTRHPDVPDDKLSPARVFTANNTPAIVNSFENLPMPTEDFVRNFGRRMHHMAYEVGDGDVNEVKNVDFVVSELTKLGTPFLAD
;
A
#
# COMPACT_ATOMS: atom_id res chain seq x y z
N MET A 1 0.21 19.50 -14.37
CA MET A 1 -0.49 20.05 -13.20
C MET A 1 -1.97 20.13 -13.52
N ILE A 2 -2.78 19.39 -12.77
CA ILE A 2 -4.24 19.33 -12.91
C ILE A 2 -4.86 20.42 -12.05
N ASP A 3 -5.81 21.18 -12.59
CA ASP A 3 -6.60 22.12 -11.80
C ASP A 3 -7.74 21.36 -11.08
N LEU A 4 -7.54 21.13 -9.78
CA LEU A 4 -8.50 20.37 -8.96
C LEU A 4 -9.85 21.07 -8.82
N ALA A 5 -9.93 22.39 -9.00
CA ALA A 5 -11.18 23.14 -8.88
C ALA A 5 -12.10 22.93 -10.08
N THR A 6 -11.54 22.60 -11.24
CA THR A 6 -12.28 22.42 -12.50
C THR A 6 -12.25 20.98 -13.02
N TYR A 7 -11.51 20.08 -12.35
CA TYR A 7 -11.43 18.68 -12.71
C TYR A 7 -12.78 17.98 -12.58
N VAL A 8 -13.16 17.21 -13.60
CA VAL A 8 -14.35 16.37 -13.61
C VAL A 8 -13.93 14.91 -13.43
N PRO A 9 -14.38 14.23 -12.36
CA PRO A 9 -14.07 12.82 -12.16
C PRO A 9 -14.54 11.93 -13.32
N MET A 10 -13.72 10.93 -13.65
CA MET A 10 -13.97 9.99 -14.73
C MET A 10 -14.85 8.80 -14.28
N GLY A 11 -15.41 8.09 -15.25
CA GLY A 11 -16.13 6.83 -15.04
C GLY A 11 -17.65 6.97 -14.91
N ASP A 12 -18.31 5.86 -14.63
CA ASP A 12 -19.78 5.72 -14.68
C ASP A 12 -20.43 5.59 -13.30
N LYS A 13 -19.63 5.53 -12.21
CA LYS A 13 -20.16 5.50 -10.86
C LYS A 13 -20.52 6.90 -10.40
N LYS A 14 -21.81 7.12 -10.16
CA LYS A 14 -22.30 8.33 -9.49
C LYS A 14 -21.92 8.33 -8.00
N ASN A 15 -21.30 9.41 -7.52
CA ASN A 15 -21.05 9.63 -6.10
C ASN A 15 -22.31 10.12 -5.36
N SER A 16 -22.32 10.01 -4.04
CA SER A 16 -23.37 10.59 -3.22
C SER A 16 -23.28 12.12 -3.15
N GLY A 17 -24.38 12.77 -2.75
CA GLY A 17 -24.37 14.21 -2.50
C GLY A 17 -23.43 14.63 -1.37
N PHE A 18 -23.18 13.74 -0.39
CA PHE A 18 -22.19 13.97 0.66
C PHE A 18 -20.79 14.10 0.06
N PHE A 19 -20.38 13.14 -0.77
CA PHE A 19 -19.05 13.17 -1.38
C PHE A 19 -18.84 14.39 -2.27
N GLU A 20 -19.82 14.73 -3.11
CA GLU A 20 -19.77 15.93 -3.97
C GLU A 20 -19.69 17.23 -3.17
N GLU A 21 -20.28 17.28 -1.96
CA GLU A 21 -20.20 18.45 -1.09
C GLU A 21 -18.83 18.58 -0.41
N TYR A 22 -18.24 17.47 0.05
CA TYR A 22 -17.04 17.50 0.90
C TYR A 22 -15.73 17.33 0.15
N LEU A 23 -15.71 16.70 -1.02
CA LEU A 23 -14.50 16.59 -1.84
C LEU A 23 -13.82 17.93 -2.12
N PRO A 24 -14.52 18.98 -2.64
CA PRO A 24 -13.88 20.28 -2.86
C PRO A 24 -13.41 20.93 -1.55
N LYS A 25 -14.16 20.77 -0.44
CA LYS A 25 -13.75 21.31 0.87
C LYS A 25 -12.46 20.67 1.40
N VAL A 26 -12.26 19.37 1.13
CA VAL A 26 -11.00 18.69 1.43
C VAL A 26 -9.86 19.32 0.63
N PHE A 27 -10.07 19.59 -0.66
CA PHE A 27 -9.07 20.23 -1.51
C PHE A 27 -8.72 21.64 -1.05
N ASP A 28 -9.72 22.46 -0.75
CA ASP A 28 -9.54 23.82 -0.22
C ASP A 28 -8.75 23.81 1.09
N ARG A 29 -9.11 22.92 2.03
CA ARG A 29 -8.41 22.81 3.32
C ARG A 29 -6.95 22.40 3.18
N ARG A 30 -6.62 21.52 2.23
CA ARG A 30 -5.23 21.13 1.95
C ARG A 30 -4.42 22.30 1.41
N ALA A 31 -5.00 23.06 0.47
CA ALA A 31 -4.36 24.26 -0.06
C ALA A 31 -4.15 25.31 1.05
N GLU A 32 -5.15 25.53 1.91
CA GLU A 32 -5.06 26.48 3.03
C GLU A 32 -3.99 26.08 4.08
N SER A 33 -3.83 24.78 4.33
CA SER A 33 -2.84 24.25 5.27
C SER A 33 -1.42 24.14 4.70
N GLY A 34 -1.24 24.37 3.39
CA GLY A 34 0.04 24.23 2.71
C GLY A 34 0.52 22.78 2.60
N LEU A 35 -0.40 21.81 2.66
CA LEU A 35 -0.07 20.38 2.63
C LEU A 35 0.65 19.98 1.31
N PRO A 36 0.18 20.42 0.12
CA PRO A 36 0.85 20.08 -1.16
C PRO A 36 2.29 20.60 -1.28
N GLU A 37 2.66 21.63 -0.51
CA GLU A 37 4.02 22.19 -0.51
C GLU A 37 4.98 21.45 0.42
N ILE A 38 4.45 20.67 1.38
CA ILE A 38 5.25 19.96 2.39
C ILE A 38 5.19 18.44 2.26
N VAL A 39 4.24 17.88 1.51
CA VAL A 39 4.14 16.45 1.19
C VAL A 39 4.28 16.26 -0.32
N ASP A 40 5.18 15.37 -0.71
CA ASP A 40 5.46 15.01 -2.11
C ASP A 40 5.05 13.54 -2.36
N ARG A 41 5.45 12.98 -3.50
CA ARG A 41 5.20 11.60 -3.92
C ARG A 41 5.54 10.53 -2.88
N MET A 42 4.91 9.37 -3.05
CA MET A 42 5.14 8.19 -2.22
C MET A 42 6.64 7.82 -2.19
N ALA A 43 7.19 7.68 -0.99
CA ALA A 43 8.55 7.25 -0.74
C ALA A 43 8.67 5.72 -0.61
N ALA A 44 7.67 5.09 0.02
CA ALA A 44 7.67 3.65 0.24
C ALA A 44 6.26 3.09 0.49
N VAL A 45 6.13 1.78 0.35
CA VAL A 45 5.03 0.97 0.92
C VAL A 45 5.57 0.12 2.08
N VAL A 46 4.71 -0.17 3.06
CA VAL A 46 5.09 -0.94 4.25
C VAL A 46 4.22 -2.19 4.35
N VAL A 47 4.88 -3.34 4.40
CA VAL A 47 4.27 -4.66 4.62
C VAL A 47 4.85 -5.25 5.89
N GLN A 48 4.00 -5.83 6.71
CA GLN A 48 4.41 -6.68 7.83
C GLN A 48 4.12 -8.13 7.49
N VAL A 49 5.05 -9.02 7.85
CA VAL A 49 4.91 -10.48 7.71
C VAL A 49 4.90 -11.15 9.08
N GLU A 50 4.58 -12.45 9.11
CA GLU A 50 4.74 -13.23 10.33
C GLU A 50 6.21 -13.38 10.72
N HIS A 51 6.41 -13.62 12.01
CA HIS A 51 7.71 -14.05 12.53
C HIS A 51 8.22 -15.28 11.77
N GLY A 52 9.42 -15.19 11.20
CA GLY A 52 10.05 -16.26 10.43
C GLY A 52 9.79 -16.21 8.92
N ASP A 53 8.88 -15.36 8.41
CA ASP A 53 8.47 -15.38 7.00
C ASP A 53 9.27 -14.43 6.10
N ALA A 54 10.05 -13.48 6.65
CA ALA A 54 10.61 -12.38 5.87
C ALA A 54 11.55 -12.80 4.74
N VAL A 55 12.45 -13.76 4.99
CA VAL A 55 13.43 -14.20 3.98
C VAL A 55 12.72 -14.84 2.78
N ASN A 56 11.70 -15.68 3.04
CA ASN A 56 10.90 -16.29 1.98
C ASN A 56 10.09 -15.23 1.22
N TYR A 57 9.51 -14.26 1.92
CA TYR A 57 8.77 -13.17 1.29
C TYR A 57 9.67 -12.29 0.41
N ILE A 58 10.89 -11.96 0.86
CA ILE A 58 11.87 -11.23 0.05
C ILE A 58 12.27 -12.04 -1.18
N ALA A 59 12.47 -13.35 -1.05
CA ALA A 59 12.78 -14.22 -2.18
C ALA A 59 11.60 -14.28 -3.18
N GLU A 60 10.36 -14.33 -2.71
CA GLU A 60 9.16 -14.27 -3.56
C GLU A 60 9.08 -12.94 -4.33
N LEU A 61 9.31 -11.81 -3.66
CA LEU A 61 9.36 -10.49 -4.30
C LEU A 61 10.49 -10.40 -5.33
N ALA A 62 11.64 -11.03 -5.07
CA ALA A 62 12.75 -11.05 -6.01
C ALA A 62 12.47 -11.94 -7.24
N LEU A 63 11.68 -13.01 -7.08
CA LEU A 63 11.27 -13.89 -8.17
C LEU A 63 10.18 -13.26 -9.04
N MET A 64 9.17 -12.67 -8.40
CA MET A 64 7.94 -12.21 -9.06
C MET A 64 7.97 -10.73 -9.45
N GLY A 65 8.89 -9.96 -8.87
CA GLY A 65 8.91 -8.52 -9.03
C GLY A 65 10.31 -7.91 -9.14
N PRO A 66 10.36 -6.58 -9.20
CA PRO A 66 11.59 -5.82 -9.45
C PRO A 66 12.37 -5.52 -8.16
N TYR A 67 11.81 -5.82 -6.99
CA TYR A 67 12.37 -5.40 -5.70
C TYR A 67 13.55 -6.27 -5.28
N ARG A 68 14.62 -5.64 -4.78
CA ARG A 68 15.83 -6.27 -4.27
C ARG A 68 16.18 -5.71 -2.90
N LEU A 69 16.63 -6.56 -1.99
CA LEU A 69 17.07 -6.16 -0.66
C LEU A 69 18.31 -5.25 -0.75
N VAL A 70 18.26 -4.09 -0.09
CA VAL A 70 19.35 -3.09 -0.10
C VAL A 70 19.86 -2.72 1.29
N ASP A 71 19.01 -2.77 2.32
CA ASP A 71 19.42 -2.52 3.70
C ASP A 71 18.55 -3.33 4.68
N ALA A 72 19.09 -3.59 5.87
CA ALA A 72 18.38 -4.29 6.93
C ALA A 72 18.81 -3.78 8.30
N ARG A 73 17.82 -3.56 9.17
CA ARG A 73 18.00 -3.07 10.54
C ARG A 73 17.31 -3.98 11.54
N LEU A 74 17.87 -4.02 12.74
CA LEU A 74 17.32 -4.70 13.89
C LEU A 74 16.89 -3.64 14.91
N THR A 75 15.59 -3.57 15.19
CA THR A 75 15.05 -2.76 16.28
C THR A 75 14.77 -3.65 17.49
N ASP A 76 14.25 -3.07 18.57
CA ASP A 76 13.89 -3.83 19.78
C ASP A 76 12.75 -4.82 19.56
N THR A 77 11.93 -4.62 18.51
CA THR A 77 10.73 -5.43 18.27
C THR A 77 10.66 -6.05 16.89
N HIS A 78 11.39 -5.53 15.89
CA HIS A 78 11.33 -6.00 14.51
C HIS A 78 12.70 -6.10 13.85
N LYS A 79 12.80 -7.00 12.87
CA LYS A 79 13.72 -6.80 11.75
C LYS A 79 13.01 -5.95 10.70
N VAL A 80 13.70 -4.93 10.21
CA VAL A 80 13.22 -4.00 9.19
C VAL A 80 14.08 -4.17 7.96
N TYR A 81 13.49 -4.56 6.85
CA TYR A 81 14.19 -4.73 5.58
C TYR A 81 13.74 -3.65 4.60
N LEU A 82 14.68 -3.10 3.86
CA LEU A 82 14.42 -2.14 2.79
C LEU A 82 14.71 -2.79 1.46
N LEU A 83 13.72 -2.79 0.57
CA LEU A 83 13.85 -3.27 -0.79
C LEU A 83 13.66 -2.13 -1.78
N GLN A 84 14.40 -2.18 -2.88
CA GLN A 84 14.40 -1.19 -3.94
C GLN A 84 14.20 -1.85 -5.31
N SER A 85 13.44 -1.19 -6.18
CA SER A 85 13.31 -1.51 -7.60
C SER A 85 14.14 -0.52 -8.43
N GLN A 86 13.50 0.49 -9.01
CA GLN A 86 14.17 1.60 -9.70
C GLN A 86 14.49 2.75 -8.73
N PRO A 87 15.52 3.57 -9.00
CA PRO A 87 15.91 4.68 -8.13
C PRO A 87 14.76 5.62 -7.74
N ASP A 88 13.88 5.96 -8.69
CA ASP A 88 12.79 6.91 -8.49
C ASP A 88 11.46 6.31 -8.02
N PHE A 89 11.34 4.98 -7.97
CA PHE A 89 10.11 4.31 -7.54
C PHE A 89 10.04 4.17 -6.02
N PRO A 90 8.84 4.10 -5.43
CA PRO A 90 8.70 3.85 -4.00
C PRO A 90 9.42 2.58 -3.58
N ARG A 91 10.10 2.66 -2.44
CA ARG A 91 10.72 1.51 -1.79
C ARG A 91 9.65 0.57 -1.22
N MET A 92 10.07 -0.64 -0.86
CA MET A 92 9.25 -1.53 -0.06
C MET A 92 9.95 -1.76 1.27
N VAL A 93 9.28 -1.39 2.37
CA VAL A 93 9.72 -1.68 3.73
C VAL A 93 8.99 -2.93 4.20
N LEU A 94 9.75 -3.92 4.64
CA LEU A 94 9.23 -5.15 5.22
C LEU A 94 9.53 -5.19 6.72
N LEU A 95 8.50 -5.42 7.51
CA LEU A 95 8.59 -5.58 8.96
C LEU A 95 8.40 -7.06 9.33
N GLU A 96 9.29 -7.60 10.15
CA GLU A 96 9.19 -8.95 10.71
C GLU A 96 9.34 -8.88 12.23
N PRO A 97 8.31 -9.24 13.02
CA PRO A 97 8.44 -9.26 14.48
C PRO A 97 9.55 -10.19 14.95
N LEU A 98 10.27 -9.80 16.01
CA LEU A 98 11.35 -10.62 16.59
C LEU A 98 10.87 -11.86 17.33
N ALA A 99 9.58 -11.90 17.71
CA ALA A 99 8.99 -13.02 18.40
C ALA A 99 7.60 -13.33 17.82
N ALA A 100 7.27 -14.62 17.73
CA ALA A 100 5.93 -15.08 17.33
C ALA A 100 4.82 -14.60 18.28
N ALA A 101 5.16 -14.27 19.53
CA ALA A 101 4.24 -13.75 20.53
C ALA A 101 4.12 -12.22 20.51
N PHE A 102 4.76 -11.53 19.56
CA PHE A 102 4.57 -10.09 19.38
C PHE A 102 3.11 -9.79 19.07
N GLU A 103 2.58 -8.73 19.69
CA GLU A 103 1.21 -8.30 19.53
C GLU A 103 1.13 -6.76 19.63
N ASP A 104 0.54 -6.14 18.64
CA ASP A 104 0.20 -4.71 18.64
C ASP A 104 -1.27 -4.50 18.26
N GLU A 105 -1.66 -3.23 18.00
CA GLU A 105 -3.02 -2.93 17.55
C GLU A 105 -3.38 -3.66 16.24
N VAL A 106 -2.42 -3.78 15.32
CA VAL A 106 -2.57 -4.45 14.02
C VAL A 106 -2.85 -5.93 14.22
N THR A 107 -2.06 -6.60 15.06
CA THR A 107 -2.22 -8.03 15.38
C THR A 107 -3.62 -8.28 15.94
N ARG A 108 -4.03 -7.47 16.92
CA ARG A 108 -5.35 -7.57 17.57
C ARG A 108 -6.50 -7.38 16.59
N TRP A 109 -6.39 -6.41 15.68
CA TRP A 109 -7.41 -6.19 14.66
C TRP A 109 -7.55 -7.40 13.73
N ASN A 110 -6.44 -7.96 13.25
CA ASN A 110 -6.48 -9.14 12.37
C ASN A 110 -7.06 -10.37 13.09
N MET A 111 -6.83 -10.53 14.39
CA MET A 111 -7.39 -11.64 15.18
C MET A 111 -8.93 -11.61 15.28
N LEU A 112 -9.57 -10.46 15.04
CA LEU A 112 -11.04 -10.37 15.02
C LEU A 112 -11.67 -10.99 13.78
N TYR A 113 -10.89 -11.22 12.71
CA TYR A 113 -11.41 -11.65 11.43
C TYR A 113 -11.04 -13.12 11.13
N PRO A 114 -11.99 -13.96 10.68
CA PRO A 114 -11.82 -15.42 10.58
C PRO A 114 -10.57 -15.86 9.83
N LEU A 115 -10.33 -15.31 8.63
CA LEU A 115 -9.22 -15.72 7.78
C LEU A 115 -7.93 -14.94 8.05
N ALA A 116 -8.01 -13.71 8.59
CA ALA A 116 -6.81 -12.97 8.98
C ALA A 116 -6.18 -13.52 10.28
N SER A 117 -6.98 -14.12 11.16
CA SER A 117 -6.51 -14.65 12.44
C SER A 117 -5.43 -15.74 12.33
N ALA A 118 -5.34 -16.43 11.19
CA ALA A 118 -4.33 -17.47 10.95
C ALA A 118 -2.90 -16.92 10.81
N LYS A 119 -2.77 -15.68 10.33
CA LYS A 119 -1.52 -14.93 10.24
C LYS A 119 -1.78 -13.48 10.70
N PRO A 120 -1.90 -13.25 12.02
CA PRO A 120 -2.40 -11.99 12.56
C PRO A 120 -1.42 -10.83 12.42
N ASN A 121 -0.12 -11.06 12.28
CA ASN A 121 0.87 -10.00 12.01
C ASN A 121 0.97 -9.67 10.52
N ALA A 122 0.65 -10.62 9.63
CA ALA A 122 0.83 -10.45 8.20
C ALA A 122 -0.23 -9.52 7.57
N ARG A 123 0.21 -8.35 7.08
CA ARG A 123 -0.64 -7.42 6.33
C ARG A 123 0.15 -6.31 5.64
N TYR A 124 -0.49 -5.63 4.69
CA TYR A 124 -0.13 -4.27 4.33
C TYR A 124 -0.42 -3.33 5.51
N ILE A 125 0.57 -2.51 5.88
CA ILE A 125 0.47 -1.54 6.97
C ILE A 125 0.02 -0.19 6.43
N GLY A 126 0.62 0.27 5.33
CA GLY A 126 0.45 1.63 4.87
C GLY A 126 1.49 2.03 3.86
N GLU A 127 1.44 3.30 3.51
CA GLU A 127 2.36 3.96 2.59
C GLU A 127 3.07 5.10 3.31
N ILE A 128 4.28 5.43 2.88
CA ILE A 128 5.07 6.55 3.38
C ILE A 128 5.22 7.56 2.26
N TYR A 129 4.98 8.85 2.53
CA TYR A 129 5.20 9.96 1.61
C TYR A 129 6.45 10.73 1.97
N LYS A 130 7.13 11.26 0.95
CA LYS A 130 8.22 12.21 1.19
C LYS A 130 7.61 13.49 1.76
N ALA A 131 8.26 14.05 2.76
CA ALA A 131 7.87 15.31 3.36
C ALA A 131 9.08 16.22 3.57
N THR A 132 8.85 17.53 3.61
CA THR A 132 9.90 18.49 3.98
C THR A 132 10.21 18.46 5.47
N SER A 133 9.22 18.08 6.30
CA SER A 133 9.36 17.86 7.74
C SER A 133 8.18 17.07 8.30
N VAL A 134 8.44 16.02 9.08
CA VAL A 134 7.37 15.29 9.78
C VAL A 134 6.66 16.15 10.82
N LYS A 135 7.33 17.17 11.37
CA LYS A 135 6.70 18.13 12.28
C LYS A 135 5.74 19.05 11.52
N ALA A 136 6.16 19.59 10.38
CA ALA A 136 5.31 20.49 9.58
C ALA A 136 4.02 19.78 9.13
N VAL A 137 4.11 18.50 8.75
CA VAL A 137 2.94 17.70 8.39
C VAL A 137 1.98 17.53 9.57
N ARG A 138 2.49 17.24 10.77
CA ARG A 138 1.66 17.16 11.98
C ARG A 138 0.99 18.48 12.30
N ASP A 139 1.74 19.58 12.29
CA ASP A 139 1.22 20.93 12.53
C ASP A 139 0.08 21.29 11.55
N ALA A 140 0.18 20.82 10.29
CA ALA A 140 -0.83 21.04 9.26
C ALA A 140 -2.09 20.15 9.44
N LEU A 141 -1.92 18.88 9.82
CA LEU A 141 -2.99 17.88 9.79
C LEU A 141 -3.69 17.65 11.13
N GLU A 142 -3.02 17.82 12.27
CA GLU A 142 -3.63 17.61 13.60
C GLU A 142 -4.80 18.56 13.89
N PRO A 143 -4.74 19.87 13.54
CA PRO A 143 -5.89 20.76 13.68
C PRO A 143 -7.11 20.34 12.86
N GLN A 144 -6.90 19.49 11.84
CA GLN A 144 -7.95 18.93 10.98
C GLN A 144 -8.52 17.62 11.51
N GLY A 145 -8.04 17.15 12.68
CA GLY A 145 -8.51 15.93 13.34
C GLY A 145 -7.71 14.67 12.98
N VAL A 146 -6.64 14.77 12.17
CA VAL A 146 -5.76 13.63 11.87
C VAL A 146 -4.93 13.31 13.10
N ARG A 147 -4.88 12.03 13.49
CA ARG A 147 -4.15 11.57 14.68
C ARG A 147 -2.87 10.87 14.28
N PHE A 148 -1.76 11.24 14.92
CA PHE A 148 -0.45 10.63 14.73
C PHE A 148 -0.06 9.75 15.91
N VAL A 149 0.71 8.71 15.63
CA VAL A 149 1.32 7.87 16.66
C VAL A 149 2.46 8.64 17.31
N TYR A 150 2.47 8.66 18.63
CA TYR A 150 3.57 9.22 19.43
C TYR A 150 4.39 8.14 20.12
N ASP A 151 5.60 8.52 20.55
CA ASP A 151 6.45 7.66 21.37
C ASP A 151 5.71 7.21 22.64
N GLY A 152 5.84 5.93 22.97
CA GLY A 152 5.12 5.28 24.07
C GLY A 152 3.65 4.93 23.80
N GLU A 153 3.06 5.33 22.67
CA GLU A 153 1.66 4.98 22.32
C GLU A 153 1.53 3.67 21.53
N THR A 154 2.63 3.12 21.03
CA THR A 154 2.63 1.90 20.21
C THR A 154 3.70 0.91 20.67
N ALA A 155 3.45 -0.38 20.45
CA ALA A 155 4.43 -1.44 20.68
C ALA A 155 5.49 -1.52 19.57
N ASN A 156 5.21 -0.98 18.38
CA ASN A 156 6.16 -0.97 17.27
C ASN A 156 6.75 0.43 17.06
N PRO A 157 8.00 0.70 17.51
CA PRO A 157 8.61 2.01 17.42
C PRO A 157 8.89 2.46 15.98
N PHE A 158 8.78 1.57 14.97
CA PHE A 158 8.87 1.97 13.56
C PHE A 158 7.81 3.01 13.18
N TYR A 159 6.65 3.03 13.84
CA TYR A 159 5.56 3.96 13.50
C TYR A 159 5.79 5.40 13.99
N CYS A 160 6.78 5.64 14.84
CA CYS A 160 7.12 6.96 15.34
C CYS A 160 8.61 7.04 15.68
N SER A 161 9.37 7.75 14.85
CA SER A 161 10.78 8.10 15.09
C SER A 161 11.01 9.58 14.76
N GLU A 162 12.24 10.06 14.94
CA GLU A 162 12.62 11.45 14.65
C GLU A 162 12.27 11.88 13.23
N HIS A 163 12.49 11.00 12.24
CA HIS A 163 12.38 11.30 10.82
C HIS A 163 11.22 10.57 10.12
N LEU A 164 10.41 9.84 10.86
CA LEU A 164 9.29 9.05 10.34
C LEU A 164 8.11 9.10 11.30
N SER A 165 6.96 9.54 10.79
CA SER A 165 5.73 9.62 11.58
C SER A 165 4.58 8.98 10.83
N PHE A 166 3.80 8.14 11.51
CA PHE A 166 2.58 7.55 10.96
C PHE A 166 1.33 8.07 11.65
N THR A 167 0.24 8.09 10.91
CA THR A 167 -1.09 8.23 11.48
C THR A 167 -1.47 7.01 12.32
N PHE A 168 -2.48 7.18 13.17
CA PHE A 168 -3.25 6.06 13.70
C PHE A 168 -3.84 5.23 12.55
N LEU A 169 -4.25 3.98 12.85
CA LEU A 169 -4.99 3.16 11.89
C LEU A 169 -6.26 3.93 11.48
N SER A 170 -6.47 4.05 10.17
CA SER A 170 -7.69 4.60 9.58
C SER A 170 -8.91 3.80 10.04
N ASP A 171 -9.99 4.49 10.40
CA ASP A 171 -11.23 3.83 10.84
C ASP A 171 -11.92 3.08 9.70
N PHE A 172 -11.62 3.44 8.44
CA PHE A 172 -12.27 2.88 7.25
C PHE A 172 -11.42 1.84 6.52
N THR A 173 -10.09 1.91 6.62
CA THR A 173 -9.18 1.02 5.87
C THR A 173 -8.28 0.18 6.77
N TYR A 174 -8.14 0.55 8.04
CA TYR A 174 -7.11 0.07 8.96
C TYR A 174 -5.68 0.19 8.42
N ASN A 175 -5.43 0.97 7.37
CA ASN A 175 -4.09 1.29 6.92
C ASN A 175 -3.60 2.56 7.64
N ARG A 176 -2.30 2.83 7.54
CA ARG A 176 -1.67 4.06 8.02
C ARG A 176 -1.14 4.89 6.86
N VAL A 177 -1.06 6.20 7.07
CA VAL A 177 -0.29 7.11 6.22
C VAL A 177 0.94 7.55 6.98
N GLY A 178 2.12 7.31 6.41
CA GLY A 178 3.41 7.69 6.94
C GLY A 178 4.02 8.87 6.20
N TYR A 179 4.90 9.60 6.86
CA TYR A 179 5.67 10.70 6.27
C TYR A 179 7.13 10.59 6.71
N VAL A 180 8.04 10.81 5.77
CA VAL A 180 9.48 10.76 6.00
C VAL A 180 10.16 12.02 5.48
N ASP A 181 11.05 12.60 6.28
CA ASP A 181 11.79 13.82 5.90
C ASP A 181 13.29 13.61 5.62
N VAL A 182 13.69 12.34 5.51
CA VAL A 182 15.01 11.91 5.06
C VAL A 182 14.89 10.98 3.85
N PRO A 183 15.93 10.87 2.99
CA PRO A 183 15.95 9.91 1.90
C PRO A 183 15.82 8.45 2.38
N LEU A 184 15.06 7.65 1.63
CA LEU A 184 14.90 6.21 1.88
C LEU A 184 15.70 5.34 0.89
N ASP A 185 16.87 5.79 0.45
CA ASP A 185 17.80 4.94 -0.29
C ASP A 185 18.48 3.88 0.61
N THR A 186 18.58 4.20 1.91
CA THR A 186 18.99 3.29 2.99
C THR A 186 18.14 3.56 4.23
N LEU A 187 18.24 2.72 5.27
CA LEU A 187 17.57 2.94 6.55
C LEU A 187 18.42 3.76 7.54
N GLU A 188 19.60 4.24 7.13
CA GLU A 188 20.52 4.97 8.02
C GLU A 188 19.92 6.27 8.55
N GLY A 189 19.29 7.07 7.69
CA GLY A 189 18.69 8.35 8.08
C GLY A 189 17.51 8.22 9.03
N LEU A 190 16.90 7.03 9.15
CA LEU A 190 15.81 6.78 10.09
C LEU A 190 16.29 6.47 11.51
N ASN A 191 17.61 6.35 11.74
CA ASN A 191 18.19 6.02 13.03
C ASN A 191 17.58 4.75 13.67
N LEU A 192 17.24 3.76 12.84
CA LEU A 192 16.65 2.49 13.28
C LEU A 192 17.75 1.54 13.77
N GLY A 193 17.84 1.36 15.08
CA GLY A 193 18.59 0.29 15.75
C GLY A 193 19.92 -0.12 15.12
N ASP A 194 20.27 -1.40 15.25
CA ASP A 194 21.54 -1.94 14.75
C ASP A 194 21.43 -2.39 13.28
N LYS A 195 22.54 -2.33 12.54
CA LYS A 195 22.61 -2.94 11.20
C LYS A 195 22.49 -4.46 11.31
N LEU A 196 21.50 -5.02 10.63
CA LEU A 196 21.29 -6.46 10.60
C LEU A 196 22.17 -7.10 9.51
N GLN A 197 22.97 -8.08 9.88
CA GLN A 197 23.70 -8.93 8.93
C GLN A 197 22.80 -10.07 8.49
N ILE A 198 22.57 -10.19 7.18
CA ILE A 198 21.85 -11.31 6.59
C ILE A 198 22.76 -12.54 6.58
N SER A 199 22.26 -13.69 7.03
CA SER A 199 23.04 -14.92 7.01
C SER A 199 23.35 -15.34 5.56
N ALA A 200 24.46 -16.06 5.36
CA ALA A 200 24.84 -16.55 4.04
C ALA A 200 23.76 -17.46 3.41
N GLU A 201 23.05 -18.24 4.23
CA GLU A 201 21.94 -19.08 3.79
C GLU A 201 20.76 -18.24 3.28
N SER A 202 20.32 -17.25 4.05
CA SER A 202 19.24 -16.35 3.65
C SER A 202 19.59 -15.55 2.41
N GLN A 203 20.82 -15.05 2.33
CA GLN A 203 21.31 -14.33 1.16
C GLN A 203 21.29 -15.23 -0.08
N SER A 204 21.78 -16.46 0.04
CA SER A 204 21.78 -17.43 -1.06
C SER A 204 20.36 -17.75 -1.56
N LEU A 205 19.36 -17.82 -0.66
CA LEU A 205 17.97 -18.04 -1.06
C LEU A 205 17.42 -16.88 -1.90
N ILE A 206 17.63 -15.65 -1.43
CA ILE A 206 17.17 -14.42 -2.09
C ILE A 206 17.83 -14.27 -3.47
N GLU A 207 19.15 -14.46 -3.54
CA GLU A 207 19.92 -14.36 -4.79
C GLU A 207 19.54 -15.45 -5.79
N SER A 208 19.25 -16.67 -5.32
CA SER A 208 18.79 -17.76 -6.18
C SER A 208 17.43 -17.43 -6.82
N ALA A 209 16.52 -16.82 -6.07
CA ALA A 209 15.22 -16.38 -6.60
C ALA A 209 15.37 -15.31 -7.68
N ALA A 210 16.20 -14.30 -7.45
CA ALA A 210 16.51 -13.27 -8.45
C ALA A 210 17.20 -13.85 -9.70
N SER A 211 18.09 -14.82 -9.52
CA SER A 211 18.79 -15.49 -10.63
C SER A 211 17.82 -16.28 -11.49
N ARG A 212 16.89 -17.03 -10.87
CA ARG A 212 15.83 -17.76 -11.59
C ARG A 212 14.94 -16.81 -12.40
N GLN A 213 14.59 -15.65 -11.86
CA GLN A 213 13.83 -14.64 -12.61
C GLN A 213 14.60 -14.17 -13.87
N ALA A 214 15.90 -13.92 -13.73
CA ALA A 214 16.75 -13.49 -14.83
C ALA A 214 16.96 -14.58 -15.89
N GLU A 215 17.15 -15.84 -15.47
CA GLU A 215 17.27 -17.01 -16.36
C GLU A 215 16.02 -17.22 -17.22
N HIS A 216 14.84 -16.87 -16.69
CA HIS A 216 13.58 -16.90 -17.42
C HIS A 216 13.33 -15.64 -18.27
N GLY A 217 14.24 -14.67 -18.28
CA GLY A 217 14.17 -13.49 -19.15
C GLY A 217 13.04 -12.52 -18.80
N ILE A 218 12.61 -12.48 -17.54
CA ILE A 218 11.49 -11.63 -17.06
C ILE A 218 11.93 -10.52 -16.08
N ALA A 219 13.21 -10.46 -15.70
CA ALA A 219 13.72 -9.56 -14.66
C ALA A 219 13.58 -8.06 -14.99
N ASP A 220 13.63 -7.68 -16.26
CA ASP A 220 13.53 -6.30 -16.75
C ASP A 220 12.13 -5.96 -17.29
N LYS A 221 11.20 -6.92 -17.24
CA LYS A 221 9.83 -6.74 -17.77
C LYS A 221 8.85 -6.26 -16.71
N VAL A 222 9.03 -6.68 -15.47
CA VAL A 222 8.21 -6.21 -14.34
C VAL A 222 8.84 -4.92 -13.82
N LEU A 223 8.09 -3.81 -13.82
CA LEU A 223 8.66 -2.48 -13.62
C LEU A 223 8.56 -2.00 -12.18
N GLY A 224 7.36 -1.65 -11.73
CA GLY A 224 7.10 -1.04 -10.44
C GLY A 224 5.64 -1.19 -10.06
N ILE A 225 5.28 -0.72 -8.87
CA ILE A 225 3.89 -0.77 -8.40
C ILE A 225 3.09 0.22 -9.24
N ASP A 226 2.05 -0.25 -9.92
CA ASP A 226 1.11 0.59 -10.67
C ASP A 226 0.03 1.15 -9.73
N HIS A 227 -0.65 0.25 -9.00
CA HIS A 227 -1.69 0.64 -8.07
C HIS A 227 -1.79 -0.28 -6.85
N LEU A 228 -2.44 0.26 -5.82
CA LEU A 228 -2.65 -0.37 -4.52
C LEU A 228 -4.14 -0.39 -4.21
N ALA A 229 -4.77 -1.56 -4.28
CA ALA A 229 -6.21 -1.71 -4.13
C ALA A 229 -6.62 -2.20 -2.74
N THR A 230 -7.30 -1.34 -2.00
CA THR A 230 -7.88 -1.60 -0.68
C THR A 230 -9.35 -1.97 -0.81
N ARG A 231 -9.77 -3.01 -0.09
CA ARG A 231 -11.18 -3.40 0.04
C ARG A 231 -11.74 -2.88 1.36
N ILE A 232 -12.91 -2.27 1.28
CA ILE A 232 -13.65 -1.63 2.39
C ILE A 232 -15.14 -1.97 2.29
N LEU A 233 -15.89 -1.73 3.37
CA LEU A 233 -17.34 -1.98 3.35
C LEU A 233 -18.05 -1.01 2.40
N ALA A 234 -19.18 -1.46 1.83
CA ALA A 234 -20.01 -0.67 0.93
C ALA A 234 -20.36 0.74 1.48
N GLY A 235 -20.66 0.82 2.77
CA GLY A 235 -21.08 2.05 3.45
C GLY A 235 -19.96 3.01 3.83
N GLU A 236 -18.70 2.63 3.66
CA GLU A 236 -17.52 3.38 4.14
C GLU A 236 -16.70 3.97 3.00
N ARG A 237 -17.13 3.74 1.75
CA ARG A 237 -16.32 4.02 0.56
C ARG A 237 -15.90 5.48 0.45
N GLU A 238 -16.88 6.36 0.48
CA GLU A 238 -16.64 7.78 0.23
C GLU A 238 -15.93 8.42 1.42
N ASP A 239 -16.24 7.98 2.64
CA ASP A 239 -15.53 8.39 3.86
C ASP A 239 -14.06 7.99 3.83
N ALA A 240 -13.73 6.75 3.43
CA ALA A 240 -12.35 6.30 3.28
C ALA A 240 -11.55 7.13 2.27
N ILE A 241 -12.19 7.50 1.15
CA ILE A 241 -11.56 8.31 0.12
C ILE A 241 -11.32 9.73 0.63
N LEU A 242 -12.32 10.36 1.27
CA LEU A 242 -12.19 11.72 1.81
C LEU A 242 -11.15 11.79 2.94
N GLU A 243 -11.12 10.79 3.84
CA GLU A 243 -10.10 10.67 4.88
C GLU A 243 -8.70 10.60 4.25
N TYR A 244 -8.49 9.66 3.31
CA TYR A 244 -7.21 9.52 2.63
C TYR A 244 -6.79 10.79 1.90
N LEU A 245 -7.70 11.40 1.12
CA LEU A 245 -7.40 12.62 0.38
C LEU A 245 -7.08 13.80 1.30
N THR A 246 -7.61 13.85 2.52
CA THR A 246 -7.25 14.89 3.50
C THR A 246 -5.76 14.85 3.86
N MET A 247 -5.16 13.66 3.87
CA MET A 247 -3.80 13.43 4.37
C MET A 247 -2.71 13.53 3.30
N VAL A 248 -3.06 13.40 2.02
CA VAL A 248 -2.07 13.28 0.94
C VAL A 248 -2.38 14.20 -0.23
N PRO A 249 -1.38 14.60 -1.04
CA PRO A 249 -1.59 15.46 -2.22
C PRO A 249 -2.17 14.69 -3.43
N TYR A 250 -3.06 13.72 -3.20
CA TYR A 250 -3.76 13.01 -4.28
C TYR A 250 -5.05 13.73 -4.68
N TYR A 251 -5.64 13.34 -5.81
CA TYR A 251 -6.98 13.77 -6.19
C TYR A 251 -7.84 12.56 -6.57
N PHE A 252 -9.15 12.70 -6.42
CA PHE A 252 -10.10 11.71 -6.89
C PHE A 252 -10.15 11.72 -8.41
N TRP A 253 -9.58 10.69 -9.04
CA TRP A 253 -9.52 10.60 -10.49
C TRP A 253 -10.86 10.20 -11.09
N GLY A 254 -11.55 9.23 -10.48
CA GLY A 254 -12.81 8.72 -10.99
C GLY A 254 -13.23 7.40 -10.38
N ALA A 255 -14.41 6.93 -10.76
CA ALA A 255 -14.96 5.69 -10.26
C ALA A 255 -15.80 4.94 -11.31
N TYR A 256 -15.69 3.61 -11.29
CA TYR A 256 -16.33 2.71 -12.24
C TYR A 256 -17.12 1.63 -11.53
N ASN A 257 -18.30 1.29 -12.05
CA ASN A 257 -19.05 0.12 -11.62
C ASN A 257 -18.48 -1.17 -12.22
N ILE A 258 -18.45 -2.22 -11.42
CA ILE A 258 -18.24 -3.60 -11.85
C ILE A 258 -19.54 -4.34 -11.56
N THR A 259 -20.48 -4.24 -12.48
CA THR A 259 -21.85 -4.75 -12.32
C THR A 259 -21.89 -6.23 -11.93
N GLU A 260 -21.08 -7.06 -12.59
CA GLU A 260 -21.04 -8.51 -12.36
C GLU A 260 -20.58 -8.88 -10.94
N MET A 261 -19.80 -8.01 -10.29
CA MET A 261 -19.31 -8.22 -8.93
C MET A 261 -20.10 -7.42 -7.89
N ASN A 262 -21.14 -6.69 -8.32
CA ASN A 262 -21.88 -5.73 -7.49
C ASN A 262 -20.90 -4.83 -6.70
N SER A 263 -19.88 -4.33 -7.38
CA SER A 263 -18.84 -3.52 -6.76
C SER A 263 -18.51 -2.30 -7.60
N SER A 264 -17.65 -1.45 -7.05
CA SER A 264 -17.11 -0.31 -7.75
C SER A 264 -15.66 -0.09 -7.36
N THR A 265 -14.89 0.41 -8.30
CA THR A 265 -13.49 0.74 -8.16
C THR A 265 -13.34 2.25 -8.23
N ASN A 266 -12.73 2.84 -7.21
CA ASN A 266 -12.65 4.27 -7.01
C ASN A 266 -11.17 4.64 -6.93
N VAL A 267 -10.69 5.46 -7.85
CA VAL A 267 -9.26 5.65 -8.09
C VAL A 267 -8.87 7.06 -7.67
N THR A 268 -7.76 7.17 -6.96
CA THR A 268 -7.09 8.44 -6.69
C THR A 268 -5.67 8.41 -7.25
N ARG A 269 -5.17 9.58 -7.69
CA ARG A 269 -3.87 9.74 -8.32
C ARG A 269 -3.13 10.95 -7.79
N HIS A 270 -1.82 10.97 -7.96
CA HIS A 270 -1.02 12.16 -7.68
C HIS A 270 -1.09 13.13 -8.90
N PRO A 271 -1.32 14.45 -8.70
CA PRO A 271 -1.56 15.40 -9.80
C PRO A 271 -0.32 15.74 -10.63
N ASP A 272 0.87 15.57 -10.03
CA ASP A 272 2.14 15.99 -10.63
C ASP A 272 3.06 14.84 -11.05
N VAL A 273 2.61 13.58 -10.96
CA VAL A 273 3.38 12.45 -11.51
C VAL A 273 2.87 12.10 -12.91
N PRO A 274 3.78 11.96 -13.90
CA PRO A 274 3.40 11.52 -15.25
C PRO A 274 3.19 10.00 -15.36
N ASP A 275 3.59 9.25 -14.33
CA ASP A 275 3.64 7.80 -14.29
C ASP A 275 3.28 7.33 -12.88
N ASP A 276 2.26 6.47 -12.77
CA ASP A 276 1.76 5.96 -11.49
C ASP A 276 2.88 5.19 -10.73
N LYS A 277 3.89 4.62 -11.40
CA LYS A 277 5.04 3.96 -10.72
C LYS A 277 5.88 4.89 -9.84
N LEU A 278 5.83 6.20 -10.06
CA LEU A 278 6.52 7.20 -9.23
C LEU A 278 5.74 7.50 -7.94
N SER A 279 4.42 7.33 -7.97
CA SER A 279 3.53 7.47 -6.83
C SER A 279 2.23 6.68 -7.12
N PRO A 280 2.18 5.39 -6.73
CA PRO A 280 1.14 4.46 -7.17
C PRO A 280 -0.26 4.97 -6.95
N ALA A 281 -1.17 4.67 -7.89
CA ALA A 281 -2.57 5.02 -7.73
C ALA A 281 -3.15 4.28 -6.51
N ARG A 282 -4.03 4.96 -5.76
CA ARG A 282 -4.76 4.34 -4.67
C ARG A 282 -6.16 4.01 -5.11
N VAL A 283 -6.53 2.76 -4.91
CA VAL A 283 -7.79 2.22 -5.37
C VAL A 283 -8.59 1.74 -4.19
N PHE A 284 -9.83 2.23 -4.06
CA PHE A 284 -10.78 1.82 -3.05
C PHE A 284 -11.88 1.02 -3.74
N THR A 285 -11.97 -0.26 -3.39
CA THR A 285 -12.98 -1.17 -3.93
C THR A 285 -13.99 -1.50 -2.84
N ALA A 286 -15.26 -1.27 -3.14
CA ALA A 286 -16.36 -1.56 -2.23
C ALA A 286 -17.52 -2.18 -3.02
N ASN A 287 -18.31 -3.03 -2.35
CA ASN A 287 -19.59 -3.45 -2.89
C ASN A 287 -20.51 -2.21 -3.10
N ASN A 288 -21.37 -2.23 -4.11
CA ASN A 288 -22.31 -1.14 -4.38
C ASN A 288 -23.48 -1.13 -3.38
N THR A 289 -23.85 -2.30 -2.87
CA THR A 289 -24.85 -2.47 -1.82
C THR A 289 -24.24 -3.18 -0.62
N PRO A 290 -24.57 -2.77 0.62
CA PRO A 290 -24.08 -3.44 1.82
C PRO A 290 -24.70 -4.84 1.90
N ALA A 291 -24.02 -5.73 2.62
CA ALA A 291 -24.42 -7.12 2.61
C ALA A 291 -25.78 -7.45 3.26
N ILE A 292 -26.35 -6.55 4.06
CA ILE A 292 -27.74 -6.69 4.51
C ILE A 292 -28.72 -6.61 3.32
N VAL A 293 -28.46 -5.76 2.32
CA VAL A 293 -29.28 -5.66 1.11
C VAL A 293 -29.12 -6.94 0.28
N ASN A 294 -27.91 -7.47 0.19
CA ASN A 294 -27.65 -8.72 -0.53
C ASN A 294 -28.40 -9.91 0.07
N SER A 295 -28.72 -9.89 1.37
CA SER A 295 -29.55 -10.93 2.00
C SER A 295 -30.98 -11.00 1.48
N PHE A 296 -31.47 -9.92 0.84
CA PHE A 296 -32.77 -9.85 0.19
C PHE A 296 -32.67 -10.03 -1.33
N GLU A 297 -31.66 -9.40 -1.94
CA GLU A 297 -31.51 -9.32 -3.41
C GLU A 297 -30.63 -10.43 -4.02
N ASN A 298 -29.94 -11.21 -3.18
CA ASN A 298 -29.04 -12.29 -3.58
C ASN A 298 -27.98 -11.87 -4.62
N LEU A 299 -27.45 -10.65 -4.48
CA LEU A 299 -26.41 -10.11 -5.35
C LEU A 299 -25.03 -10.68 -4.99
N PRO A 300 -24.10 -10.78 -5.97
CA PRO A 300 -22.70 -11.10 -5.69
C PRO A 300 -22.10 -10.17 -4.64
N MET A 301 -21.22 -10.70 -3.78
CA MET A 301 -20.56 -9.89 -2.76
C MET A 301 -19.11 -10.28 -2.43
N PRO A 302 -18.27 -10.55 -3.43
CA PRO A 302 -16.89 -10.97 -3.19
C PRO A 302 -16.04 -9.90 -2.47
N THR A 303 -16.38 -8.62 -2.63
CA THR A 303 -15.67 -7.54 -1.93
C THR A 303 -16.07 -7.49 -0.46
N GLU A 304 -17.37 -7.54 -0.17
CA GLU A 304 -17.83 -7.55 1.22
C GLU A 304 -17.45 -8.85 1.96
N ASP A 305 -17.50 -10.00 1.30
CA ASP A 305 -17.05 -11.27 1.86
C ASP A 305 -15.57 -11.22 2.22
N PHE A 306 -14.73 -10.61 1.39
CA PHE A 306 -13.33 -10.39 1.73
C PHE A 306 -13.20 -9.57 3.02
N VAL A 307 -13.90 -8.43 3.10
CA VAL A 307 -13.80 -7.53 4.27
C VAL A 307 -14.32 -8.22 5.54
N ARG A 308 -15.35 -9.04 5.45
CA ARG A 308 -15.87 -9.82 6.59
C ARG A 308 -14.93 -10.92 7.06
N ASN A 309 -14.13 -11.48 6.16
CA ASN A 309 -13.20 -12.55 6.47
C ASN A 309 -11.81 -12.05 6.90
N PHE A 310 -11.42 -10.87 6.43
CA PHE A 310 -10.05 -10.38 6.55
C PHE A 310 -9.92 -8.98 7.17
N GLY A 311 -11.04 -8.28 7.37
CA GLY A 311 -11.08 -6.87 7.74
C GLY A 311 -10.93 -5.95 6.53
N ARG A 312 -11.16 -4.65 6.74
CA ARG A 312 -10.82 -3.61 5.76
C ARG A 312 -9.30 -3.58 5.64
N ARG A 313 -8.77 -3.75 4.42
CA ARG A 313 -7.32 -3.74 4.16
C ARG A 313 -7.00 -3.82 2.67
N MET A 314 -5.72 -3.66 2.35
CA MET A 314 -5.16 -3.96 1.03
C MET A 314 -5.54 -5.37 0.57
N HIS A 315 -6.07 -5.48 -0.64
CA HIS A 315 -6.41 -6.74 -1.29
C HIS A 315 -5.33 -7.17 -2.28
N HIS A 316 -4.76 -6.24 -3.05
CA HIS A 316 -3.62 -6.52 -3.92
C HIS A 316 -2.75 -5.28 -4.17
N MET A 317 -1.49 -5.55 -4.52
CA MET A 317 -0.57 -4.59 -5.13
C MET A 317 -0.35 -5.05 -6.57
N ALA A 318 -0.62 -4.17 -7.54
CA ALA A 318 -0.42 -4.47 -8.95
C ALA A 318 0.95 -3.97 -9.40
N TYR A 319 1.64 -4.78 -10.19
CA TYR A 319 2.91 -4.42 -10.82
C TYR A 319 2.69 -4.22 -12.31
N GLU A 320 3.24 -3.14 -12.85
CA GLU A 320 3.23 -2.90 -14.28
C GLU A 320 4.22 -3.83 -14.98
N VAL A 321 3.79 -4.40 -16.11
CA VAL A 321 4.66 -5.07 -17.06
C VAL A 321 4.86 -4.13 -18.24
N GLY A 322 6.11 -3.85 -18.60
CA GLY A 322 6.43 -2.93 -19.69
C GLY A 322 5.84 -3.38 -21.03
N ASP A 323 5.36 -2.42 -21.81
CA ASP A 323 4.82 -2.67 -23.16
C ASP A 323 5.85 -3.36 -24.07
N GLY A 324 5.37 -4.14 -25.03
CA GLY A 324 6.17 -4.84 -26.01
C GLY A 324 5.86 -6.34 -26.08
N ASP A 325 6.68 -7.06 -26.85
CA ASP A 325 6.52 -8.48 -27.09
C ASP A 325 7.86 -9.23 -27.09
N VAL A 326 7.79 -10.54 -26.82
CA VAL A 326 8.87 -11.51 -26.97
C VAL A 326 8.37 -12.58 -27.91
N ASN A 327 8.97 -12.68 -29.10
CA ASN A 327 8.55 -13.63 -30.12
C ASN A 327 7.03 -13.54 -30.40
N GLU A 328 6.52 -12.32 -30.63
CA GLU A 328 5.09 -12.04 -30.91
C GLU A 328 4.12 -12.29 -29.74
N VAL A 329 4.62 -12.69 -28.56
CA VAL A 329 3.84 -12.82 -27.33
C VAL A 329 3.96 -11.53 -26.52
N LYS A 330 2.85 -10.90 -26.14
CA LYS A 330 2.89 -9.69 -25.31
C LYS A 330 3.69 -9.94 -24.04
N ASN A 331 4.47 -8.96 -23.60
CA ASN A 331 5.28 -9.08 -22.39
C ASN A 331 4.48 -9.55 -21.18
N VAL A 332 3.24 -9.07 -21.00
CA VAL A 332 2.38 -9.52 -19.89
C VAL A 332 2.07 -11.01 -19.94
N ASP A 333 1.71 -11.53 -21.12
CA ASP A 333 1.41 -12.95 -21.32
C ASP A 333 2.67 -13.81 -21.16
N PHE A 334 3.81 -13.32 -21.66
CA PHE A 334 5.12 -13.95 -21.49
C PHE A 334 5.51 -14.05 -20.01
N VAL A 335 5.42 -12.94 -19.27
CA VAL A 335 5.75 -12.89 -17.83
C VAL A 335 4.87 -13.86 -17.03
N VAL A 336 3.56 -13.86 -17.27
CA VAL A 336 2.64 -14.78 -16.59
C VAL A 336 3.03 -16.24 -16.89
N SER A 337 3.28 -16.58 -18.17
CA SER A 337 3.68 -17.94 -18.55
C SER A 337 4.97 -18.40 -17.88
N GLU A 338 6.00 -17.54 -17.82
CA GLU A 338 7.27 -17.88 -17.19
C GLU A 338 7.14 -18.02 -15.67
N LEU A 339 6.36 -17.14 -15.01
CA LEU A 339 6.07 -17.27 -13.59
C LEU A 339 5.29 -18.56 -13.27
N THR A 340 4.33 -18.96 -14.12
CA THR A 340 3.65 -20.25 -13.99
C THR A 340 4.63 -21.42 -14.09
N LYS A 341 5.60 -21.40 -15.02
CA LYS A 341 6.66 -22.43 -15.11
C LYS A 341 7.55 -22.46 -13.87
N LEU A 342 7.73 -21.31 -13.21
CA LEU A 342 8.47 -21.17 -11.96
C LEU A 342 7.68 -21.61 -10.72
N GLY A 343 6.39 -21.93 -10.88
CA GLY A 343 5.50 -22.43 -9.84
C GLY A 343 4.56 -21.39 -9.23
N THR A 344 4.50 -20.17 -9.77
CA THR A 344 3.58 -19.13 -9.29
C THR A 344 2.16 -19.41 -9.78
N PRO A 345 1.17 -19.56 -8.87
CA PRO A 345 -0.22 -19.75 -9.26
C PRO A 345 -0.85 -18.43 -9.73
N PHE A 346 -1.73 -18.51 -10.73
CA PHE A 346 -2.60 -17.41 -11.17
C PHE A 346 -4.06 -17.88 -11.14
N LEU A 347 -5.00 -16.94 -10.97
CA LEU A 347 -6.43 -17.28 -10.81
C LEU A 347 -7.14 -17.68 -12.12
N ALA A 348 -6.47 -17.56 -13.27
CA ALA A 348 -7.02 -17.93 -14.57
C ALA A 348 -6.47 -19.29 -15.00
N ASP A 349 -7.18 -20.36 -14.62
CA ASP A 349 -7.13 -21.69 -15.22
C ASP A 349 -8.50 -22.03 -15.83
#